data_AF-A0AB34TDB5-F1
#
_entry.id   AF-A0AB34TDB5-F1
#
_cell.length_a   1.000
_cell.length_b   1.000
_cell.length_c   1.000
_cell.angle_alpha   90.00
_cell.angle_beta   90.00
_cell.angle_gamma   90.00
#
_symmetry.space_group_name_H-M   'P 1'
#
loop_
_entity.id
_entity.type
_entity.pdbx_description
1 polymer ?
#
loop_
_entity_poly.entity_id
_entity_poly.type
_entity_poly.pdbx_seq_one_letter_code
_entity_poly.pdbx_strand_id
1 'polypeptide(L)'
;MTGKKVNVAFVRSSNTHDFKFPYAKPQRATLSARRHPQHGNDIILSIERGQLQCPSYSGCSVMVRFGDAAPRRFRAAGPADSSTETLFIEGYADFLRRMQAVDEVRIQASVYQEGSPTWTFDVSGFDPSRIK
;
A
#
# COMPACT_ATOMS: atom_id res chain seq x y z
N MET A 1 7.36 -2.86 27.00
CA MET A 1 6.11 -2.43 26.33
C MET A 1 5.73 -1.06 26.86
N THR A 2 5.98 0.00 26.09
CA THR A 2 5.55 1.37 26.44
C THR A 2 4.28 1.69 25.65
N GLY A 3 3.21 2.11 26.33
CA GLY A 3 1.92 2.45 25.72
C GLY A 3 1.95 3.78 24.95
N LYS A 4 2.86 3.92 23.99
CA LYS A 4 2.91 5.08 23.11
C LYS A 4 1.83 4.93 22.03
N LYS A 5 1.11 6.02 21.75
CA LYS A 5 0.02 6.04 20.77
C LYS A 5 0.56 5.77 19.37
N VAL A 6 -0.13 4.92 18.62
CA VAL A 6 0.14 4.62 17.21
C VAL A 6 -1.00 5.22 16.40
N ASN A 7 -0.66 6.07 15.44
CA ASN A 7 -1.66 6.71 14.59
C ASN A 7 -1.69 6.04 13.22
N VAL A 8 -2.89 5.69 12.76
CA VAL A 8 -3.12 5.01 11.48
C VAL A 8 -4.29 5.67 10.77
N ALA A 9 -4.10 6.00 9.49
CA ALA A 9 -5.19 6.28 8.57
C ALA A 9 -5.14 5.26 7.44
N PHE A 10 -6.31 4.84 6.94
CA PHE A 10 -6.39 3.87 5.86
C PHE A 10 -7.52 4.22 4.90
N VAL A 11 -7.37 3.75 3.67
CA VAL A 11 -8.37 3.86 2.60
C VAL A 11 -8.45 2.51 1.88
N ARG A 12 -9.67 2.08 1.55
CA ARG A 12 -9.88 0.89 0.72
C ARG A 12 -9.95 1.29 -0.74
N SER A 13 -9.40 0.44 -1.59
CA SER A 13 -9.50 0.62 -3.04
C SER A 13 -10.96 0.68 -3.50
N SER A 14 -11.26 1.53 -4.49
CA SER A 14 -12.59 1.71 -5.06
C SER A 14 -12.98 0.57 -6.00
N ASN A 15 -12.00 -0.04 -6.68
CA ASN A 15 -12.16 -1.20 -7.52
C ASN A 15 -11.89 -2.52 -6.78
N THR A 16 -12.32 -3.63 -7.39
CA THR A 16 -12.08 -4.99 -6.93
C THR A 16 -11.32 -5.79 -7.98
N HIS A 17 -10.54 -6.77 -7.54
CA HIS A 17 -9.97 -7.80 -8.42
C HIS A 17 -10.49 -9.16 -8.00
N ASP A 18 -10.70 -10.06 -8.96
CA ASP A 18 -11.01 -11.46 -8.69
C ASP A 18 -9.80 -12.30 -9.11
N PHE A 19 -9.26 -13.06 -8.17
CA PHE A 19 -8.09 -13.89 -8.41
C PHE A 19 -8.52 -15.32 -8.72
N LYS A 20 -7.66 -16.09 -9.36
CA LYS A 20 -7.95 -17.50 -9.64
C LYS A 20 -7.90 -18.32 -8.35
N PHE A 21 -8.42 -19.55 -8.43
CA PHE A 21 -8.25 -20.53 -7.35
C PHE A 21 -6.77 -20.63 -6.96
N PRO A 22 -6.41 -20.61 -5.65
CA PRO A 22 -7.27 -20.79 -4.47
C PRO A 22 -7.90 -19.51 -3.89
N TYR A 23 -7.70 -18.33 -4.49
CA TYR A 23 -8.12 -17.04 -3.94
C TYR A 23 -9.45 -16.50 -4.49
N ALA A 24 -10.14 -17.29 -5.32
CA ALA A 24 -11.34 -16.97 -6.12
C ALA A 24 -12.53 -16.39 -5.35
N LYS A 25 -12.45 -15.10 -5.02
CA LYS A 25 -13.57 -14.17 -4.85
C LYS A 25 -13.07 -12.73 -5.13
N PRO A 26 -13.99 -11.81 -5.44
CA PRO A 26 -13.69 -10.39 -5.49
C PRO A 26 -13.09 -9.89 -4.17
N GLN A 27 -12.02 -9.11 -4.28
CA GLN A 27 -11.31 -8.54 -3.14
C GLN A 27 -10.85 -7.11 -3.41
N ARG A 28 -10.59 -6.38 -2.33
CA ARG A 28 -10.02 -5.03 -2.35
C ARG A 28 -8.62 -5.03 -1.76
N ALA A 29 -7.85 -4.00 -2.11
CA ALA A 29 -6.67 -3.61 -1.37
C ALA A 29 -6.99 -2.50 -0.36
N THR A 30 -6.17 -2.40 0.69
CA THR A 30 -6.16 -1.31 1.65
C THR A 30 -4.80 -0.60 1.60
N LEU A 31 -4.83 0.72 1.49
CA LEU A 31 -3.65 1.57 1.60
C LEU A 31 -3.69 2.25 2.97
N SER A 32 -2.64 2.10 3.76
CA SER A 32 -2.55 2.64 5.12
C SER A 32 -1.31 3.50 5.30
N ALA A 33 -1.46 4.61 6.00
CA ALA A 33 -0.35 5.42 6.49
C ALA A 33 -0.29 5.29 8.01
N ARG A 34 0.81 4.74 8.52
CA ARG A 34 1.04 4.51 9.95
C ARG A 34 2.19 5.38 10.45
N ARG A 35 2.02 5.97 11.64
CA ARG A 35 3.12 6.58 12.40
C ARG A 35 3.31 5.81 13.70
N HIS A 36 4.46 5.17 13.84
CA HIS A 36 4.85 4.44 15.02
C HIS A 36 6.05 5.12 15.71
N PRO A 37 5.93 5.50 16.99
CA PRO A 37 6.99 6.25 17.69
C PRO A 37 8.28 5.46 17.92
N GLN A 38 8.29 4.15 17.70
CA GLN A 38 9.49 3.30 17.77
C GLN A 38 9.88 2.65 16.43
N HIS A 39 8.94 2.51 15.49
CA HIS A 39 9.15 1.74 14.25
C HIS A 39 9.15 2.63 13.01
N GLY A 40 8.93 3.93 13.17
CA GLY A 40 8.96 4.90 12.08
C GLY A 40 7.59 5.08 11.42
N ASN A 41 7.62 5.67 10.22
CA ASN A 41 6.43 6.00 9.45
C ASN A 41 6.35 5.10 8.22
N ASP A 42 5.23 4.43 8.05
CA ASP A 42 5.04 3.41 7.01
C ASP A 42 3.90 3.80 6.09
N ILE A 43 4.10 3.56 4.79
CA ILE A 43 3.01 3.43 3.82
C ILE A 43 2.86 1.94 3.55
N ILE A 44 1.68 1.39 3.81
CA ILE A 44 1.41 -0.04 3.79
C ILE A 44 0.34 -0.30 2.74
N LEU A 45 0.65 -1.15 1.77
CA LEU A 45 -0.33 -1.72 0.86
C LEU A 45 -0.64 -3.14 1.34
N SER A 46 -1.91 -3.44 1.60
CA SER A 46 -2.36 -4.79 1.89
C SER A 46 -3.48 -5.24 0.94
N ILE A 47 -3.52 -6.53 0.63
CA ILE A 47 -4.59 -7.19 -0.11
C ILE A 47 -5.30 -8.17 0.81
N GLU A 48 -6.55 -8.52 0.50
CA GLU A 48 -7.30 -9.47 1.34
C GLU A 48 -6.85 -10.92 1.13
N ARG A 49 -6.40 -11.27 -0.09
CA ARG A 49 -5.99 -12.62 -0.46
C ARG A 49 -4.96 -12.63 -1.57
N GLY A 50 -4.02 -13.56 -1.50
CA GLY A 50 -3.02 -13.76 -2.54
C GLY A 50 -1.61 -13.66 -1.99
N GLN A 51 -0.64 -13.54 -2.89
CA GLN A 51 0.76 -13.41 -2.53
C GLN A 51 1.42 -12.30 -3.35
N LEU A 52 1.67 -11.18 -2.68
CA LEU A 52 2.47 -10.08 -3.21
C LEU A 52 3.91 -10.55 -3.37
N GLN A 53 4.44 -10.40 -4.58
CA GLN A 53 5.78 -10.85 -4.92
C GLN A 53 6.80 -9.82 -4.44
N CYS A 54 7.38 -10.05 -3.27
CA CYS A 54 8.45 -9.23 -2.74
C CYS A 54 9.55 -10.07 -2.11
N PRO A 55 10.61 -10.41 -2.87
CA PRO A 55 11.74 -11.16 -2.34
C PRO A 55 12.46 -10.33 -1.26
N SER A 56 12.69 -10.93 -0.09
CA SER A 56 13.32 -10.27 1.06
C SER A 56 14.75 -9.79 0.78
N TYR A 57 15.49 -10.50 -0.09
CA TYR A 57 16.89 -10.21 -0.39
C TYR A 57 17.11 -9.11 -1.44
N SER A 58 16.18 -8.94 -2.40
CA SER A 58 16.31 -7.93 -3.46
C SER A 58 15.39 -6.72 -3.27
N GLY A 59 14.48 -6.80 -2.29
CA GLY A 59 13.32 -5.92 -2.23
C GLY A 59 12.42 -6.10 -3.45
N CYS A 60 11.40 -5.25 -3.52
CA CYS A 60 10.53 -5.16 -4.69
C CYS A 60 10.20 -3.70 -5.01
N SER A 61 9.37 -3.51 -6.02
CA SER A 61 8.89 -2.18 -6.37
C SER A 61 7.43 -2.22 -6.80
N VAL A 62 6.74 -1.12 -6.52
CA VAL A 62 5.39 -0.87 -6.99
C VAL A 62 5.40 0.33 -7.94
N MET A 63 4.50 0.31 -8.92
CA MET A 63 4.27 1.47 -9.78
C MET A 63 3.11 2.27 -9.20
N VAL A 64 3.35 3.56 -8.97
CA VAL A 64 2.38 4.46 -8.33
C VAL A 64 2.10 5.63 -9.26
N ARG A 65 0.83 5.89 -9.51
CA ARG A 65 0.35 7.08 -10.22
C ARG A 65 -0.47 7.92 -9.25
N PHE A 66 -0.11 9.19 -9.13
CA PHE A 66 -0.84 10.19 -8.34
C PHE A 66 -1.67 11.06 -9.28
N GLY A 67 -3.00 10.97 -9.21
CA GLY A 67 -3.91 11.63 -10.14
C GLY A 67 -3.53 11.37 -11.60
N ASP A 68 -3.26 12.45 -12.33
CA ASP A 68 -2.90 12.41 -13.76
C ASP A 68 -1.39 12.48 -14.04
N ALA A 69 -0.54 12.49 -13.01
CA ALA A 69 0.90 12.52 -13.18
C ALA A 69 1.43 11.24 -13.86
N ALA A 70 2.66 11.29 -14.39
CA ALA A 70 3.33 10.09 -14.90
C ALA A 70 3.50 9.03 -13.79
N PRO A 71 3.31 7.73 -14.08
CA PRO A 71 3.58 6.66 -13.13
C PRO A 71 5.05 6.69 -12.67
N ARG A 72 5.27 6.46 -11.37
CA ARG A 72 6.61 6.45 -10.76
C ARG A 72 6.81 5.15 -10.00
N ARG A 73 8.05 4.66 -10.03
CA ARG A 73 8.45 3.47 -9.28
C ARG A 73 8.78 3.86 -7.84
N PHE A 74 8.18 3.16 -6.88
CA PHE A 74 8.57 3.20 -5.48
C PHE A 74 9.16 1.85 -5.07
N ARG A 75 10.21 1.87 -4.27
CA ARG A 75 10.70 0.64 -3.63
C ARG A 75 9.71 0.19 -2.56
N ALA A 76 9.67 -1.11 -2.35
CA ALA A 76 8.88 -1.72 -1.31
C ALA A 76 9.62 -2.91 -0.69
N ALA A 77 9.25 -3.22 0.56
CA ALA A 77 9.75 -4.36 1.30
C ALA A 77 8.58 -5.23 1.79
N GLY A 78 8.82 -6.53 1.90
CA GLY A 78 7.90 -7.44 2.57
C GLY A 78 7.99 -7.32 4.09
N PRO A 79 6.96 -7.77 4.82
CA PRO A 79 6.97 -7.83 6.27
C PRO A 79 8.01 -8.83 6.80
N ALA A 80 8.55 -8.56 7.99
CA ALA A 80 9.52 -9.43 8.65
C ALA A 80 8.93 -10.77 9.12
N ASP A 81 7.61 -10.86 9.27
CA ASP A 81 6.89 -12.09 9.64
C ASP A 81 6.63 -13.02 8.43
N SER A 82 7.13 -12.66 7.24
CA SER A 82 6.93 -13.39 5.98
C SER A 82 5.48 -13.49 5.52
N SER A 83 4.56 -12.67 6.05
CA SER A 83 3.22 -12.56 5.50
C SER A 83 3.25 -12.04 4.06
N THR A 84 2.40 -12.61 3.22
CA THR A 84 2.45 -12.41 1.76
C THR A 84 1.47 -11.38 1.25
N GLU A 85 0.60 -10.88 2.12
CA GLU A 85 -0.53 -10.03 1.74
C GLU A 85 -0.24 -8.55 1.96
N THR A 86 0.96 -8.20 2.43
CA THR A 86 1.32 -6.83 2.82
C THR A 86 2.66 -6.41 2.20
N LEU A 87 2.77 -5.15 1.81
CA LEU A 87 4.00 -4.48 1.38
C LEU A 87 4.17 -3.15 2.09
N PHE A 88 5.41 -2.83 2.46
CA PHE A 88 5.82 -1.54 3.00
C PHE A 88 6.44 -0.73 1.88
N ILE A 89 5.76 0.32 1.42
CA ILE A 89 6.24 1.23 0.38
C ILE A 89 7.20 2.23 1.04
N GLU A 90 8.43 2.29 0.52
CA GLU A 90 9.47 3.20 1.00
C GLU A 90 9.20 4.66 0.57
N GLY A 91 9.86 5.61 1.22
CA GLY A 91 9.77 7.02 0.85
C GLY A 91 8.51 7.71 1.38
N TYR A 92 8.11 7.40 2.62
CA TYR A 92 6.92 7.93 3.30
C TYR A 92 6.67 9.43 3.06
N ALA A 93 7.68 10.28 3.24
CA ALA A 93 7.52 11.73 3.11
C ALA A 93 7.18 12.17 1.66
N ASP A 94 7.86 11.62 0.65
CA ASP A 94 7.54 11.94 -0.76
C ASP A 94 6.18 11.38 -1.16
N PHE A 95 5.87 10.14 -0.74
CA PHE A 95 4.59 9.50 -1.03
C PHE A 95 3.42 10.30 -0.43
N LEU A 96 3.50 10.62 0.87
CA LEU A 96 2.44 11.32 1.59
C LEU A 96 2.21 12.72 1.01
N ARG A 97 3.30 13.46 0.71
CA ARG A 97 3.23 14.79 0.10
C ARG A 97 2.52 14.77 -1.27
N ARG A 98 2.78 13.75 -2.08
CA ARG A 98 2.15 13.60 -3.41
C ARG A 98 0.70 13.16 -3.31
N MET A 99 0.41 12.24 -2.40
CA MET A 99 -0.94 11.77 -2.13
C MET A 99 -1.86 12.90 -1.66
N GLN A 100 -1.34 13.83 -0.84
CA GLN A 100 -2.10 15.01 -0.37
C GLN A 100 -2.43 16.03 -1.47
N ALA A 101 -1.77 15.94 -2.64
CA ALA A 101 -1.94 16.90 -3.73
C ALA A 101 -2.94 16.39 -4.80
N VAL A 102 -3.54 15.22 -4.59
CA VAL A 102 -4.41 14.56 -5.56
C VAL A 102 -5.60 13.93 -4.84
N ASP A 103 -6.69 13.69 -5.56
CA ASP A 103 -7.87 13.01 -5.03
C ASP A 103 -7.82 11.50 -5.27
N GLU A 104 -6.91 11.02 -6.11
CA GLU A 104 -6.87 9.62 -6.51
C GLU A 104 -5.43 9.12 -6.64
N VAL A 105 -5.18 7.91 -6.12
CA VAL A 105 -3.90 7.21 -6.28
C VAL A 105 -4.14 5.83 -6.87
N ARG A 106 -3.36 5.47 -7.90
CA ARG A 106 -3.37 4.13 -8.48
C ARG A 106 -2.05 3.44 -8.17
N ILE A 107 -2.11 2.24 -7.61
CA ILE A 107 -0.94 1.44 -7.24
C ILE A 107 -1.02 0.11 -7.97
N GLN A 108 0.03 -0.22 -8.71
CA GLN A 108 0.22 -1.50 -9.35
C GLN A 108 1.31 -2.28 -8.59
N ALA A 109 0.98 -3.49 -8.15
CA ALA A 109 1.91 -4.40 -7.49
C ALA A 109 1.81 -5.80 -8.09
N SER A 110 2.92 -6.54 -8.07
CA SER A 110 2.97 -7.91 -8.60
C SER A 110 2.40 -8.90 -7.61
N VAL A 111 1.47 -9.73 -8.11
CA VAL A 111 0.81 -10.80 -7.37
C VAL A 111 1.11 -12.12 -8.06
N TYR A 112 1.53 -13.12 -7.28
CA TYR A 112 1.85 -14.46 -7.79
C TYR A 112 0.65 -15.03 -8.56
N GLN A 113 0.90 -15.48 -9.80
CA GLN A 113 -0.09 -16.04 -10.75
C GLN A 113 -1.18 -15.07 -11.26
N GLU A 114 -1.22 -13.83 -10.79
CA GLU A 114 -2.23 -12.81 -11.19
C GLU A 114 -1.62 -11.62 -11.95
N GLY A 115 -0.30 -11.63 -12.17
CA GLY A 115 0.41 -10.55 -12.87
C GLY A 115 0.56 -9.31 -12.00
N SER A 116 0.26 -8.13 -12.54
CA SER A 116 0.39 -6.85 -11.81
C SER A 116 -0.91 -6.05 -11.84
N PRO A 117 -1.93 -6.46 -11.05
CA PRO A 117 -3.18 -5.73 -10.95
C PRO A 117 -2.95 -4.31 -10.40
N THR A 118 -3.84 -3.40 -10.77
CA THR A 118 -3.82 -2.00 -10.32
C THR A 118 -5.01 -1.71 -9.41
N TRP A 119 -4.74 -1.25 -8.19
CA TRP A 119 -5.76 -0.78 -7.26
C TRP A 119 -5.85 0.73 -7.29
N THR A 120 -7.08 1.24 -7.31
CA THR A 120 -7.40 2.67 -7.33
C THR A 120 -7.93 3.07 -5.96
N PHE A 121 -7.43 4.15 -5.39
CA PHE A 121 -7.80 4.65 -4.08
C PHE A 121 -8.28 6.09 -4.19
N ASP A 122 -9.47 6.37 -3.68
CA ASP A 122 -9.97 7.73 -3.51
C ASP A 122 -9.40 8.31 -2.21
N VAL A 123 -8.47 9.24 -2.33
CA VAL A 123 -7.73 9.87 -1.23
C VAL A 123 -8.15 11.32 -0.98
N SER A 124 -9.21 11.81 -1.64
CA SER A 124 -9.74 13.17 -1.48
C SER A 124 -10.03 13.55 -0.02
N GLY A 125 -10.47 12.58 0.79
CA GLY A 125 -10.75 12.75 2.23
C GLY A 125 -9.57 12.44 3.16
N PHE A 126 -8.37 12.16 2.63
CA PHE A 126 -7.22 11.79 3.45
C PHE A 126 -6.63 13.01 4.16
N ASP A 127 -6.87 13.11 5.47
CA ASP A 127 -6.30 14.16 6.31
C ASP A 127 -5.07 13.64 7.10
N PRO A 128 -3.84 14.03 6.71
CA PRO A 128 -2.61 13.63 7.41
C PRO A 128 -2.52 14.18 8.84
N SER A 129 -3.26 15.24 9.16
CA SER A 129 -3.27 15.84 10.51
C SER A 129 -3.99 14.95 11.52
N ARG A 130 -4.85 14.04 11.07
CA ARG A 130 -5.47 13.00 11.88
C ARG A 130 -4.50 11.87 12.26
N ILE A 131 -3.31 11.87 11.67
CA ILE A 131 -2.22 10.92 11.99
C ILE A 131 -1.21 11.55 12.98
N LYS A 132 -1.52 12.72 13.58
CA LYS A 132 -0.65 13.43 14.53
C LYS A 132 -0.49 12.75 15.87
#